data_AF-A0A2K5XZC9-F1
#
_entry.id   AF-A0A2K5XZC9-F1
#
_cell.length_a   1.000
_cell.length_b   1.000
_cell.length_c   1.000
_cell.angle_alpha   90.00
_cell.angle_beta   90.00
_cell.angle_gamma   90.00
#
_symmetry.space_group_name_H-M   'P 1'
#
loop_
_entity.id
_entity.type
_entity.pdbx_description
1 polymer ?
#
loop_
_entity_poly.entity_id
_entity_poly.type
_entity_poly.pdbx_seq_one_letter_code
_entity_poly.pdbx_strand_id
1 'polypeptide(L)'
;MTRSHKNVADDCIHTAACLHSLALEEPTVIKKYVLKVAELFEKLRKVEGRIPSNEDLKLTQLPRFYMLNIEAAKDLLYRCTKTLIDYENSNKALDKLAEAHQQECLAAFRKNLIEMSEMEIKHARNSVSLLQSCIDLFKNN
;
A
#
# COMPACT_ATOMS: atom_id res chain seq x y z
N MET A 1 13.01 0.21 -34.67
CA MET A 1 11.58 0.21 -35.02
C MET A 1 11.14 1.52 -35.66
N THR A 2 11.25 2.68 -35.02
CA THR A 2 10.77 3.95 -35.62
C THR A 2 11.48 4.35 -36.92
N ARG A 3 12.81 4.14 -37.03
CA ARG A 3 13.57 4.40 -38.27
C ARG A 3 13.13 3.50 -39.42
N SER A 4 12.83 2.23 -39.18
CA SER A 4 12.42 1.30 -40.24
C SER A 4 11.04 1.66 -40.79
N HIS A 5 10.06 1.97 -39.94
CA HIS A 5 8.74 2.45 -40.40
C HIS A 5 8.84 3.75 -41.21
N LYS A 6 9.74 4.67 -40.81
CA LYS A 6 9.99 5.89 -41.59
C LYS A 6 10.53 5.57 -42.98
N ASN A 7 11.55 4.71 -43.06
CA ASN A 7 12.12 4.30 -44.34
C ASN A 7 11.06 3.63 -45.24
N VAL A 8 10.24 2.74 -44.69
CA VAL A 8 9.15 2.09 -45.44
C VAL A 8 8.10 3.10 -45.90
N ALA A 9 7.75 4.08 -45.07
CA ALA A 9 6.84 5.16 -45.47
C ALA A 9 7.43 6.00 -46.61
N ASP A 10 8.72 6.33 -46.55
CA ASP A 10 9.44 7.06 -47.60
C ASP A 10 9.49 6.24 -48.90
N ASP A 11 9.75 4.94 -48.82
CA ASP A 11 9.71 4.00 -49.97
C ASP A 11 8.30 3.90 -50.58
N CYS A 12 7.25 3.90 -49.75
CA CYS A 12 5.86 3.90 -50.22
C CYS A 12 5.51 5.18 -50.98
N ILE A 13 5.99 6.35 -50.52
CA ILE A 13 5.83 7.63 -51.24
C ILE A 13 6.51 7.53 -52.61
N HIS A 14 7.77 7.09 -52.60
CA HIS A 14 8.56 7.03 -53.81
C HIS A 14 7.93 6.08 -54.84
N THR A 15 7.50 4.90 -54.39
CA THR A 15 6.84 3.91 -55.24
C THR A 15 5.50 4.43 -55.79
N ALA A 16 4.68 5.09 -54.97
CA ALA A 16 3.43 5.70 -55.43
C ALA A 16 3.69 6.75 -56.52
N ALA A 17 4.70 7.61 -56.35
CA ALA A 17 5.08 8.62 -57.33
C ALA A 17 5.54 7.99 -58.66
N CYS A 18 6.38 6.95 -58.61
CA CYS A 18 6.82 6.21 -59.79
C CYS A 18 5.65 5.56 -60.54
N LEU A 19 4.70 4.95 -59.81
CA LEU A 19 3.49 4.37 -60.40
C LEU A 19 2.58 5.42 -61.03
N HIS A 20 2.48 6.60 -60.43
CA HIS A 20 1.74 7.71 -61.02
C HIS A 20 2.36 8.18 -62.35
N SER A 21 3.70 8.30 -62.41
CA SER A 21 4.41 8.63 -63.64
C SER A 21 4.21 7.54 -64.71
N LEU A 22 4.36 6.27 -64.34
CA LEU A 22 4.14 5.14 -65.27
C LEU A 22 2.72 5.12 -65.82
N ALA A 23 1.71 5.41 -64.99
CA ALA A 23 0.31 5.46 -65.42
C ALA A 23 0.03 6.54 -66.48
N LEU A 24 0.91 7.52 -66.70
CA LEU A 24 0.77 8.52 -67.76
C LEU A 24 1.15 7.96 -69.14
N GLU A 25 2.02 6.94 -69.18
CA GLU A 25 2.57 6.35 -70.41
C GLU A 25 1.76 5.14 -70.91
N GLU A 26 0.87 4.59 -70.07
CA GLU A 26 0.15 3.33 -70.32
C GLU A 26 -1.23 3.50 -71.02
N PRO A 27 -1.67 2.49 -71.81
CA PRO A 27 -3.03 2.44 -72.39
C PRO A 27 -4.14 2.51 -71.33
N THR A 28 -5.32 3.02 -71.71
CA THR A 28 -6.44 3.34 -70.80
C THR A 28 -6.89 2.18 -69.89
N VAL A 29 -6.81 0.94 -70.37
CA VAL A 29 -7.19 -0.26 -69.58
C VAL A 29 -6.17 -0.52 -68.45
N ILE A 30 -4.87 -0.45 -68.76
CA ILE A 30 -3.77 -0.73 -67.80
C ILE A 30 -3.63 0.42 -66.80
N LYS A 31 -3.73 1.66 -67.30
CA LYS A 31 -3.67 2.90 -66.50
C LYS A 31 -4.55 2.86 -65.25
N LYS A 32 -5.79 2.38 -65.35
CA LYS A 32 -6.73 2.29 -64.22
C LYS A 32 -6.18 1.39 -63.09
N TYR A 33 -5.56 0.27 -63.44
CA TYR A 33 -4.98 -0.64 -62.45
C TYR A 33 -3.74 -0.05 -61.81
N VAL A 34 -2.84 0.55 -62.59
CA VAL A 34 -1.61 1.20 -62.08
C VAL A 34 -1.95 2.32 -61.09
N LEU A 35 -2.93 3.17 -61.41
CA LEU A 35 -3.39 4.23 -60.50
C LEU A 35 -3.99 3.65 -59.21
N LYS A 36 -4.70 2.52 -59.28
CA LYS A 36 -5.25 1.86 -58.09
C LYS A 36 -4.14 1.31 -57.19
N VAL A 37 -3.06 0.78 -57.77
CA VAL A 37 -1.87 0.34 -57.02
C VAL A 37 -1.17 1.54 -56.38
N ALA A 38 -1.02 2.66 -57.09
CA ALA A 38 -0.46 3.89 -56.52
C ALA A 38 -1.26 4.38 -55.30
N GLU A 39 -2.59 4.36 -55.38
CA GLU A 39 -3.48 4.72 -54.27
C GLU A 39 -3.32 3.76 -53.06
N LEU A 40 -3.02 2.48 -53.30
CA LEU A 40 -2.75 1.52 -52.22
C LEU A 40 -1.43 1.85 -51.49
N PHE A 41 -0.37 2.23 -52.21
CA PHE A 41 0.89 2.67 -51.59
C PHE A 41 0.71 3.95 -50.76
N GLU A 42 -0.12 4.89 -51.22
CA GLU A 42 -0.49 6.08 -50.45
C GLU A 42 -1.24 5.75 -49.15
N LYS A 43 -2.12 4.74 -49.18
CA LYS A 43 -2.79 4.22 -47.97
C LYS A 43 -1.81 3.51 -47.05
N LEU A 44 -0.91 2.70 -47.61
CA LEU A 44 0.11 1.96 -46.85
C LEU A 44 1.03 2.93 -46.10
N ARG A 45 1.50 4.00 -46.75
CA ARG A 45 2.26 5.08 -46.12
C ARG A 45 1.58 5.64 -44.87
N LYS A 46 0.27 5.90 -44.95
CA LYS A 46 -0.49 6.46 -43.81
C LYS A 46 -0.58 5.48 -42.66
N VAL A 47 -0.65 4.18 -42.94
CA VAL A 47 -0.61 3.13 -41.92
C VAL A 47 0.78 3.07 -41.29
N GLU A 48 1.83 2.97 -42.11
CA GLU A 48 3.23 2.94 -41.67
C GLU A 48 3.61 4.13 -40.80
N GLY A 49 3.14 5.34 -41.15
CA GLY A 49 3.37 6.54 -40.34
C GLY A 49 2.74 6.50 -38.94
N ARG A 50 1.73 5.65 -38.70
CA ARG A 50 1.04 5.52 -37.39
C ARG A 50 1.61 4.41 -36.51
N ILE A 51 2.25 3.41 -37.10
CA ILE A 51 2.79 2.25 -36.36
C ILE A 51 3.79 2.69 -35.27
N PRO A 52 4.77 3.59 -35.53
CA PRO A 52 5.73 4.05 -34.53
C PRO A 52 5.09 4.58 -33.24
N SER A 53 4.05 5.41 -33.37
CA SER A 53 3.38 6.01 -32.22
C SER A 53 2.59 4.97 -31.43
N ASN A 54 1.95 4.01 -32.13
CA ASN A 54 1.23 2.93 -31.48
C ASN A 54 2.18 1.97 -30.73
N GLU A 55 3.33 1.67 -31.32
CA GLU A 55 4.37 0.87 -30.70
C GLU A 55 4.98 1.58 -29.50
N ASP A 56 5.33 2.87 -29.61
CA ASP A 56 5.90 3.61 -28.49
C ASP A 56 4.94 3.68 -27.30
N LEU A 57 3.65 3.89 -27.57
CA LEU A 57 2.62 3.88 -26.53
C LEU A 57 2.56 2.53 -25.79
N LYS A 58 2.50 1.42 -26.53
CA LYS A 58 2.30 0.08 -25.95
C LYS A 58 3.55 -0.52 -25.34
N LEU A 59 4.70 -0.36 -26.01
CA LEU A 59 5.94 -1.04 -25.66
C LEU A 59 6.82 -0.20 -24.75
N THR A 60 6.63 1.12 -24.75
CA THR A 60 7.51 2.01 -24.00
C THR A 60 6.77 2.82 -22.94
N GLN A 61 5.70 3.53 -23.31
CA GLN A 61 4.99 4.41 -22.36
C GLN A 61 4.19 3.62 -21.33
N LEU A 62 3.41 2.62 -21.76
CA LEU A 62 2.58 1.82 -20.87
C LEU A 62 3.40 1.04 -19.81
N PRO A 63 4.50 0.35 -20.16
CA PRO A 63 5.33 -0.31 -19.15
C PRO A 63 5.97 0.66 -18.17
N ARG A 64 6.44 1.83 -18.64
CA ARG A 64 6.99 2.87 -17.76
C ARG A 64 5.95 3.39 -16.78
N PHE A 65 4.72 3.61 -17.25
CA PHE A 65 3.61 4.02 -16.39
C PHE A 65 3.35 2.98 -15.29
N TYR A 66 3.24 1.70 -15.63
CA TYR A 66 3.03 0.67 -14.62
C TYR A 66 4.21 0.52 -13.66
N MET A 67 5.44 0.59 -14.16
CA MET A 67 6.64 0.52 -13.32
C MET A 67 6.67 1.63 -12.26
N LEU A 68 6.32 2.87 -12.65
CA LEU A 68 6.23 4.00 -11.72
C LEU A 68 5.15 3.78 -10.66
N ASN A 69 3.97 3.30 -11.06
CA ASN A 69 2.87 3.01 -10.13
C ASN A 69 3.22 1.88 -9.16
N ILE A 70 3.89 0.84 -9.65
CA ILE A 70 4.36 -0.27 -8.81
C ILE A 70 5.37 0.23 -7.78
N GLU A 71 6.29 1.12 -8.16
CA GLU A 71 7.27 1.67 -7.24
C GLU A 71 6.63 2.56 -6.16
N ALA A 72 5.66 3.41 -6.55
CA ALA A 72 4.88 4.19 -5.60
C ALA A 72 4.07 3.30 -4.63
N ALA A 73 3.49 2.20 -5.13
CA ALA A 73 2.76 1.25 -4.30
C ALA A 73 3.68 0.52 -3.31
N LYS A 74 4.89 0.14 -3.74
CA LYS A 74 5.90 -0.46 -2.85
C LYS A 74 6.33 0.49 -1.74
N ASP A 75 6.61 1.76 -2.06
CA ASP A 75 6.97 2.78 -1.06
C ASP A 75 5.83 2.97 -0.04
N LEU A 76 4.59 3.05 -0.51
CA LEU A 76 3.43 3.16 0.37
C LEU A 76 3.32 1.96 1.31
N LEU A 77 3.44 0.74 0.77
CA LEU A 77 3.38 -0.49 1.57
C LEU A 77 4.50 -0.54 2.61
N TYR A 78 5.73 -0.16 2.24
CA TYR A 78 6.85 -0.08 3.17
C TYR A 78 6.55 0.87 4.35
N ARG A 79 5.99 2.04 4.06
CA ARG A 79 5.56 3.00 5.09
C ARG A 79 4.46 2.43 5.98
N CYS A 80 3.43 1.82 5.40
CA CYS A 80 2.34 1.18 6.14
C CYS A 80 2.86 0.08 7.08
N THR A 81 3.75 -0.78 6.59
CA THR A 81 4.35 -1.85 7.40
C THR A 81 5.15 -1.28 8.56
N LYS A 82 5.95 -0.22 8.33
CA LYS A 82 6.70 0.43 9.40
C LYS A 82 5.78 1.00 10.49
N THR A 83 4.73 1.74 10.08
CA THR A 83 3.76 2.29 11.03
C THR A 83 2.99 1.21 11.79
N LEU A 84 2.71 0.07 11.15
CA LEU A 84 2.04 -1.05 11.80
C LEU A 84 2.92 -1.69 12.88
N ILE A 85 4.21 -1.86 12.61
CA ILE A 85 5.17 -2.38 13.59
C ILE A 85 5.27 -1.45 14.80
N ASP A 86 5.35 -0.13 14.57
CA ASP A 86 5.41 0.86 15.66
C ASP A 86 4.13 0.86 16.50
N TYR A 87 2.97 0.70 15.85
CA TYR A 87 1.68 0.55 16.51
C TYR A 87 1.61 -0.73 17.36
N GLU A 88 2.01 -1.88 16.83
CA GLU A 88 2.05 -3.15 17.57
C GLU A 88 2.96 -3.08 18.79
N ASN A 89 4.13 -2.44 18.66
CA ASN A 89 5.06 -2.25 19.77
C ASN A 89 4.46 -1.35 20.85
N SER A 90 3.78 -0.28 20.45
CA SER A 90 3.09 0.63 21.37
C SER A 90 1.95 -0.08 22.10
N ASN A 91 1.18 -0.91 21.41
CA ASN A 91 0.11 -1.69 22.02
C ASN A 91 0.65 -2.70 23.05
N LYS A 92 1.72 -3.43 22.71
CA LYS A 92 2.39 -4.33 23.66
C LYS A 92 2.91 -3.61 24.91
N ALA A 93 3.40 -2.38 24.78
CA ALA A 93 3.83 -1.58 25.92
C ALA A 93 2.64 -1.15 26.79
N LEU A 94 1.51 -0.79 26.17
CA LEU A 94 0.27 -0.45 26.86
C LEU A 94 -0.28 -1.65 27.64
N ASP A 95 -0.31 -2.83 27.03
CA ASP A 95 -0.78 -4.06 27.67
C ASP A 95 0.05 -4.38 28.93
N LYS A 96 1.38 -4.28 28.84
CA LYS A 96 2.28 -4.47 29.99
C LYS A 96 2.05 -3.46 31.10
N LEU A 97 1.80 -2.20 30.76
CA LEU A 97 1.52 -1.15 31.75
C LEU A 97 0.19 -1.41 32.45
N ALA A 98 -0.84 -1.84 31.71
CA ALA A 98 -2.14 -2.19 32.26
C ALA A 98 -2.03 -3.38 33.23
N GLU A 99 -1.30 -4.43 32.85
CA GLU A 99 -1.03 -5.59 33.73
C GLU A 99 -0.30 -5.18 35.01
N ALA A 100 0.77 -4.37 34.88
CA ALA A 100 1.53 -3.89 36.02
C ALA A 100 0.67 -3.03 36.97
N HIS A 101 -0.13 -2.11 36.41
CA HIS A 101 -1.01 -1.25 37.20
C HIS A 101 -2.11 -2.06 37.91
N GLN A 102 -2.68 -3.07 37.25
CA GLN A 102 -3.64 -3.98 37.88
C GLN A 102 -3.00 -4.75 39.03
N GLN A 103 -1.78 -5.26 38.84
CA GLN A 103 -1.05 -5.97 39.88
C GLN A 103 -0.73 -5.06 41.08
N GLU A 104 -0.33 -3.81 40.84
CA GLU A 104 -0.09 -2.81 41.88
C GLU A 104 -1.37 -2.49 42.66
N CYS A 105 -2.48 -2.24 41.96
CA CYS A 105 -3.78 -2.01 42.58
C CYS A 105 -4.22 -3.18 43.47
N LEU A 106 -4.06 -4.42 42.97
CA LEU A 106 -4.40 -5.62 43.74
C LEU A 106 -3.50 -5.78 44.97
N ALA A 107 -2.21 -5.47 44.85
CA ALA A 107 -1.27 -5.52 45.97
C ALA A 107 -1.62 -4.48 47.05
N ALA A 108 -1.90 -3.24 46.63
CA ALA A 108 -2.31 -2.17 47.53
C ALA A 108 -3.63 -2.50 48.24
N PHE A 109 -4.62 -3.03 47.51
CA PHE A 109 -5.90 -3.43 48.09
C PHE A 109 -5.72 -4.56 49.12
N ARG A 110 -4.93 -5.59 48.80
CA ARG A 110 -4.62 -6.69 49.73
C ARG A 110 -3.94 -6.17 50.99
N LYS A 111 -2.96 -5.27 50.85
CA LYS A 111 -2.28 -4.64 51.99
C LYS A 111 -3.27 -3.90 52.89
N ASN A 112 -4.15 -3.09 52.31
CA ASN A 112 -5.17 -2.35 53.07
C ASN A 112 -6.12 -3.29 53.84
N LEU A 113 -6.54 -4.40 53.24
CA LEU A 113 -7.38 -5.40 53.92
C LEU A 113 -6.66 -6.06 55.10
N ILE A 114 -5.38 -6.39 54.93
CA ILE A 114 -4.55 -6.97 56.01
C ILE A 114 -4.43 -5.96 57.16
N GLU A 115 -4.02 -4.73 56.87
CA GLU A 115 -3.85 -3.67 57.88
C GLU A 115 -5.16 -3.39 58.63
N MET A 116 -6.30 -3.38 57.93
CA MET A 116 -7.62 -3.25 58.55
C MET A 116 -7.91 -4.41 59.51
N SER A 117 -7.70 -5.65 59.06
CA SER A 117 -7.94 -6.84 59.90
C SER A 117 -7.04 -6.88 61.14
N GLU A 118 -5.78 -6.46 61.02
CA GLU A 118 -4.85 -6.37 62.15
C GLU A 118 -5.31 -5.32 63.16
N MET A 119 -5.81 -4.17 62.69
CA MET A 119 -6.39 -3.14 63.54
C MET A 119 -7.65 -3.62 64.27
N GLU A 120 -8.56 -4.32 63.60
CA GLU A 120 -9.76 -4.90 64.21
C GLU A 120 -9.40 -5.92 65.31
N ILE A 121 -8.43 -6.82 65.03
CA ILE A 121 -7.94 -7.79 66.03
C ILE A 121 -7.33 -7.07 67.24
N LYS A 122 -6.56 -5.99 67.02
CA LYS A 122 -5.97 -5.19 68.10
C LYS A 122 -7.05 -4.53 68.95
N HIS A 123 -8.08 -3.94 68.33
CA HIS A 123 -9.21 -3.37 69.05
C HIS A 123 -9.96 -4.43 69.87
N ALA A 124 -10.24 -5.60 69.30
CA ALA A 124 -10.88 -6.70 70.03
C ALA A 124 -10.06 -7.17 71.24
N ARG A 125 -8.74 -7.35 71.08
CA ARG A 125 -7.83 -7.73 72.17
C ARG A 125 -7.81 -6.68 73.29
N ASN A 126 -7.79 -5.40 72.94
CA ASN A 126 -7.85 -4.31 73.92
C ASN A 126 -9.17 -4.33 74.70
N SER A 127 -10.30 -4.51 74.01
CA SER A 127 -11.61 -4.63 74.66
C SER A 127 -11.67 -5.83 75.62
N VAL A 128 -11.13 -6.99 75.23
CA VAL A 128 -11.04 -8.17 76.11
C VAL A 128 -10.17 -7.88 77.34
N SER A 129 -9.02 -7.23 77.16
CA SER A 129 -8.13 -6.86 78.27
C SER A 129 -8.79 -5.90 79.26
N LEU A 130 -9.56 -4.92 78.78
CA LEU A 130 -10.33 -4.01 79.63
C LEU A 130 -11.41 -4.78 80.41
N LEU A 131 -12.16 -5.65 79.75
CA LEU A 131 -13.18 -6.48 80.42
C LEU A 131 -12.56 -7.40 81.47
N GLN A 132 -11.42 -8.02 81.18
CA GLN A 132 -10.70 -8.86 82.14
C GLN A 132 -10.27 -8.06 83.37
N SER A 133 -9.75 -6.85 83.16
CA SER A 133 -9.37 -5.94 84.26
C SER A 133 -10.57 -5.59 85.15
N CYS A 134 -11.75 -5.34 84.57
CA CYS A 134 -12.98 -5.15 85.32
C CYS A 134 -13.36 -6.39 86.15
N ILE A 135 -13.27 -7.59 85.58
CA ILE A 135 -13.56 -8.85 86.28
C ILE A 135 -12.61 -9.06 87.46
N ASP A 136 -11.31 -8.80 87.27
CA ASP A 136 -10.30 -8.99 88.31
C ASP A 136 -10.49 -8.03 89.49
N LEU A 137 -10.98 -6.79 89.24
CA LEU A 137 -11.39 -5.87 90.30
C LEU A 137 -12.55 -6.43 91.14
N PHE A 138 -13.52 -7.12 90.52
CA PHE A 138 -14.64 -7.73 91.24
C PHE A 138 -14.26 -9.00 92.00
N LYS A 139 -13.23 -9.76 91.57
CA LYS A 139 -12.76 -10.96 92.26
C LYS A 139 -11.92 -10.69 93.50
N ASN A 140 -11.31 -9.50 93.58
CA ASN A 140 -10.41 -9.10 94.67
C ASN A 140 -11.10 -8.24 95.75
N ASN A 141 -12.43 -8.10 95.67
CA ASN A 141 -13.32 -7.59 96.72
C ASN A 141 -14.15 -8.74 97.29
#